data_AF-A0AAN8SC03-F1
#
_entry.id   AF-A0AAN8SC03-F1
#
_cell.length_a   1.000
_cell.length_b   1.000
_cell.length_c   1.000
_cell.angle_alpha   90.00
_cell.angle_beta   90.00
_cell.angle_gamma   90.00
#
_symmetry.space_group_name_H-M   'P 1'
#
loop_
_entity.id
_entity.type
_entity.pdbx_description
1 polymer ?
#
loop_
_entity_poly.entity_id
_entity_poly.type
_entity_poly.pdbx_seq_one_letter_code
_entity_poly.pdbx_strand_id
1 'polypeptide(L)'
;MSVQLIKRRVQLATLKRYTTAFVHPETRCCSNTKALSQNEPLESQKSSLQKTAIDGKFITVVGPDDISHVSGIPEEHLKERLVRIYRTPKNAMQSGTHNVDHWEMEFETRSRWENPLMGWASTGDPHSNMKVQFLDKESAIHHAEKNGYRWFIDPDKKLIPKAKSYGFNFSWNKRTRVTTK
;
A
#
# COMPACT_ATOMS: atom_id res chain seq x y z
N MET A 1 62.90 -4.86 -44.96
CA MET A 1 61.69 -4.99 -45.80
C MET A 1 60.46 -4.93 -44.91
N SER A 2 59.60 -3.96 -45.22
CA SER A 2 58.21 -3.68 -44.79
C SER A 2 57.68 -4.10 -43.41
N VAL A 3 57.45 -3.08 -42.58
CA VAL A 3 56.43 -3.04 -41.52
C VAL A 3 55.05 -2.90 -42.19
N GLN A 4 54.14 -3.86 -41.99
CA GLN A 4 52.75 -3.74 -42.46
C GLN A 4 51.82 -3.35 -41.31
N LEU A 5 51.46 -2.06 -41.31
CA LEU A 5 50.37 -1.46 -40.55
C LEU A 5 49.03 -2.08 -40.96
N ILE A 6 48.40 -2.84 -40.05
CA ILE A 6 47.00 -3.25 -40.22
C ILE A 6 46.10 -2.11 -39.73
N LYS A 7 45.73 -1.22 -40.66
CA LYS A 7 44.62 -0.27 -40.49
C LYS A 7 43.31 -1.04 -40.61
N ARG A 8 42.63 -1.34 -39.50
CA ARG A 8 41.21 -1.76 -39.53
C ARG A 8 40.29 -0.57 -39.22
N ARG A 9 39.83 -0.02 -40.33
CA ARG A 9 38.62 0.77 -40.61
C ARG A 9 37.60 0.79 -39.45
N VAL A 10 37.44 1.97 -38.85
CA VAL A 10 36.26 2.33 -38.05
C VAL A 10 35.07 2.41 -39.01
N GLN A 11 34.11 1.49 -38.88
CA GLN A 11 32.79 1.68 -39.48
C GLN A 11 31.98 2.57 -38.54
N LEU A 12 31.76 3.82 -38.95
CA LEU A 12 30.72 4.66 -38.37
C LEU A 12 29.37 4.05 -38.77
N ALA A 13 28.79 3.25 -37.87
CA ALA A 13 27.43 2.77 -38.00
C ALA A 13 26.49 3.98 -37.83
N THR A 14 25.81 4.33 -38.91
CA THR A 14 24.72 5.30 -38.93
C THR A 14 23.56 4.78 -38.07
N LEU A 15 23.30 5.44 -36.95
CA LEU A 15 22.14 5.16 -36.10
C LEU A 15 20.88 5.61 -36.84
N LYS A 16 20.14 4.65 -37.40
CA LYS A 16 18.73 4.83 -37.80
C LYS A 16 17.94 5.26 -36.56
N ARG A 17 17.38 6.47 -36.60
CA ARG A 17 16.38 6.93 -35.63
C ARG A 17 15.11 6.10 -35.84
N TYR A 18 14.97 5.03 -35.07
CA TYR A 18 13.68 4.37 -34.88
C TYR A 18 12.94 5.14 -33.78
N THR A 19 11.89 5.85 -34.16
CA THR A 19 10.88 6.35 -33.23
C THR A 19 10.00 5.18 -32.81
N THR A 20 10.41 4.46 -31.79
CA THR A 20 9.55 3.48 -31.12
C THR A 20 8.76 4.24 -30.05
N ALA A 21 7.45 4.29 -30.21
CA ALA A 21 6.54 4.84 -29.21
C ALA A 21 6.76 4.11 -27.87
N PHE A 22 7.14 4.86 -26.85
CA PHE A 22 7.25 4.36 -25.48
C PHE A 22 5.83 4.30 -24.89
N VAL A 23 5.11 3.23 -25.24
CA VAL A 23 3.88 2.86 -24.55
C VAL A 23 4.30 2.27 -23.22
N HIS A 24 3.85 2.88 -22.11
CA HIS A 24 4.11 2.38 -20.77
C HIS A 24 3.71 0.90 -20.68
N PRO A 25 4.57 0.03 -20.12
CA PRO A 25 4.19 -1.35 -19.84
C PRO A 25 3.11 -1.32 -18.76
N GLU A 26 1.91 -1.76 -19.12
CA GLU A 26 0.88 -2.11 -18.16
C GLU A 26 1.46 -3.17 -17.22
N THR A 27 1.85 -2.72 -16.04
CA THR A 27 2.08 -3.60 -14.90
C THR A 27 0.79 -4.38 -14.69
N ARG A 28 0.89 -5.67 -14.98
CA ARG A 28 0.02 -6.73 -14.54
C ARG A 28 0.00 -6.74 -13.00
N CYS A 29 -0.72 -5.80 -12.41
CA CYS A 29 -1.18 -5.91 -11.04
C CYS A 29 -2.35 -6.90 -11.06
N CYS A 30 -2.19 -8.01 -10.35
CA CYS A 30 -3.28 -8.94 -10.09
C CYS A 30 -4.46 -8.15 -9.52
N SER A 31 -5.46 -7.96 -10.37
CA SER A 31 -6.71 -7.30 -10.06
C SER A 31 -7.51 -8.17 -9.12
N ASN A 32 -7.41 -7.88 -7.83
CA ASN A 32 -8.58 -7.92 -6.95
C ASN A 32 -8.91 -6.48 -6.54
N THR A 33 -9.02 -5.61 -7.54
CA THR A 33 -9.85 -4.42 -7.46
C THR A 33 -11.27 -4.88 -7.72
N LYS A 34 -12.16 -4.79 -6.72
CA LYS A 34 -13.60 -4.71 -7.00
C LYS A 34 -13.81 -3.42 -7.79
N ALA A 35 -13.70 -3.53 -9.12
CA ALA A 35 -14.00 -2.46 -10.05
C ALA A 35 -15.52 -2.21 -10.01
N LEU A 36 -15.88 -0.93 -9.98
CA LEU A 36 -17.25 -0.45 -10.12
C LEU A 36 -17.89 -1.04 -11.37
N SER A 37 -18.97 -1.81 -11.22
CA SER A 37 -19.96 -2.03 -12.27
C SER A 37 -21.07 -1.00 -12.11
N GLN A 38 -21.38 -0.28 -13.18
CA GLN A 38 -22.49 0.66 -13.24
C GLN A 38 -23.84 -0.08 -13.28
N ASN A 39 -24.71 0.35 -12.35
CA ASN A 39 -26.17 0.53 -12.40
C ASN A 39 -27.13 -0.68 -12.27
N GLU A 40 -27.92 -0.66 -11.19
CA GLU A 40 -29.38 -0.90 -11.17
C GLU A 40 -29.99 0.05 -10.10
N PRO A 41 -31.18 0.63 -10.29
CA PRO A 41 -31.75 1.64 -9.40
C PRO A 41 -32.16 1.02 -8.06
N LEU A 42 -31.72 1.63 -6.95
CA LEU A 42 -32.10 1.26 -5.59
C LEU A 42 -33.53 1.73 -5.27
N GLU A 43 -34.50 1.12 -5.90
CA GLU A 43 -35.91 1.40 -5.63
C GLU A 43 -36.70 0.10 -5.60
N SER A 44 -36.46 -0.74 -4.58
CA SER A 44 -37.42 -1.75 -4.08
C SER A 44 -36.81 -2.68 -3.00
N GLN A 45 -36.24 -2.18 -1.89
CA GLN A 45 -35.99 -3.03 -0.69
C GLN A 45 -35.92 -2.19 0.61
N LYS A 46 -36.77 -1.17 0.79
CA LYS A 46 -36.94 -0.50 2.12
C LYS A 46 -37.98 -1.22 2.98
N SER A 47 -38.04 -2.55 2.93
CA SER A 47 -39.10 -3.32 3.61
C SER A 47 -38.61 -4.68 4.09
N SER A 48 -37.73 -4.71 5.09
CA SER A 48 -37.64 -5.83 6.05
C SER A 48 -36.60 -5.59 7.14
N LEU A 49 -36.79 -4.54 7.97
CA LEU A 49 -36.27 -4.60 9.34
C LEU A 49 -37.16 -5.58 10.11
N GLN A 50 -36.93 -6.88 9.92
CA GLN A 50 -37.64 -7.92 10.65
C GLN A 50 -37.02 -8.03 12.04
N LYS A 51 -37.81 -7.74 13.06
CA LYS A 51 -37.47 -7.97 14.47
C LYS A 51 -37.31 -9.48 14.69
N THR A 52 -36.10 -9.99 14.60
CA THR A 52 -35.79 -11.40 14.92
C THR A 52 -35.56 -11.55 16.42
N ALA A 53 -36.47 -12.31 17.05
CA ALA A 53 -36.50 -12.79 18.44
C ALA A 53 -36.19 -11.74 19.55
N ILE A 54 -37.24 -11.30 20.24
CA ILE A 54 -37.11 -10.56 21.51
C ILE A 54 -36.98 -11.61 22.62
N ASP A 55 -35.77 -12.06 22.93
CA ASP A 55 -35.49 -12.85 24.14
C ASP A 55 -35.43 -11.91 25.35
N GLY A 56 -36.54 -11.23 25.65
CA GLY A 56 -36.80 -10.39 26.83
C GLY A 56 -35.84 -9.23 27.18
N LYS A 57 -34.60 -9.23 26.69
CA LYS A 57 -33.48 -8.38 27.13
C LYS A 57 -32.52 -7.99 26.00
N PHE A 58 -32.40 -8.79 24.93
CA PHE A 58 -31.50 -8.50 23.80
C PHE A 58 -32.23 -8.54 22.46
N ILE A 59 -31.77 -7.71 21.53
CA ILE A 59 -32.25 -7.65 20.15
C ILE A 59 -31.08 -8.06 19.26
N THR A 60 -31.24 -9.13 18.48
CA THR A 60 -30.27 -9.52 17.44
C THR A 60 -30.68 -8.89 16.12
N VAL A 61 -29.91 -7.89 15.67
CA VAL A 61 -30.10 -7.26 14.36
C VAL A 61 -29.23 -7.99 13.35
N VAL A 62 -29.84 -8.47 12.26
CA VAL A 62 -29.13 -9.12 11.15
C VAL A 62 -28.97 -8.08 10.04
N GLY A 63 -27.76 -7.57 9.84
CA GLY A 63 -27.45 -6.57 8.82
C GLY A 63 -25.96 -6.17 8.81
N PRO A 64 -25.52 -5.38 7.82
CA PRO A 64 -24.18 -4.78 7.82
C PRO A 64 -24.05 -3.74 8.95
N ASP A 65 -22.88 -3.72 9.60
CA ASP A 65 -22.59 -2.84 10.72
C ASP A 65 -22.17 -1.44 10.25
N ASP A 66 -23.09 -0.65 9.69
CA ASP A 66 -22.76 0.68 9.14
C ASP A 66 -22.96 1.80 10.18
N ILE A 67 -21.86 2.44 10.62
CA ILE A 67 -21.87 3.55 11.62
C ILE A 67 -21.66 4.93 10.95
N SER A 68 -21.38 4.97 9.65
CA SER A 68 -21.01 6.19 8.92
C SER A 68 -21.90 7.41 9.20
N HIS A 69 -23.23 7.23 9.18
CA HIS A 69 -24.19 8.31 9.41
C HIS A 69 -24.16 8.89 10.84
N VAL A 70 -23.79 8.09 11.84
CA VAL A 70 -23.75 8.50 13.25
C VAL A 70 -22.42 9.15 13.62
N SER A 71 -21.35 8.88 12.86
CA SER A 71 -19.98 9.28 13.19
C SER A 71 -19.73 10.80 13.21
N GLY A 72 -20.60 11.60 12.59
CA GLY A 72 -20.44 13.06 12.50
C GLY A 72 -19.36 13.53 11.51
N ILE A 73 -18.77 12.60 10.75
CA ILE A 73 -17.80 12.91 9.68
C ILE A 73 -18.57 13.39 8.44
N PRO A 74 -18.18 14.51 7.80
CA PRO A 74 -18.85 14.97 6.58
C PRO A 74 -18.67 13.96 5.44
N GLU A 75 -19.70 13.78 4.61
CA GLU A 75 -19.73 12.79 3.53
C GLU A 75 -18.58 12.94 2.53
N GLU A 76 -18.10 14.18 2.31
CA GLU A 76 -16.98 14.48 1.43
C GLU A 76 -15.73 13.66 1.82
N HIS A 77 -15.41 13.61 3.11
CA HIS A 77 -14.25 12.87 3.58
C HIS A 77 -14.43 11.36 3.55
N LEU A 78 -15.67 10.86 3.63
CA LEU A 78 -15.97 9.43 3.55
C LEU A 78 -15.81 8.89 2.13
N LYS A 79 -16.34 9.62 1.14
CA LYS A 79 -16.41 9.17 -0.26
C LYS A 79 -15.13 9.41 -1.03
N GLU A 80 -14.47 10.54 -0.82
CA GLU A 80 -13.30 10.95 -1.61
C GLU A 80 -12.02 10.20 -1.22
N ARG A 81 -11.90 9.81 0.06
CA ARG A 81 -10.63 9.34 0.60
C ARG A 81 -10.45 7.86 0.47
N LEU A 82 -9.20 7.48 0.23
CA LEU A 82 -8.73 6.11 0.28
C LEU A 82 -8.00 5.86 1.60
N VAL A 83 -8.32 4.72 2.20
CA VAL A 83 -7.67 4.19 3.39
C VAL A 83 -6.68 3.12 2.97
N ARG A 84 -5.45 3.25 3.45
CA ARG A 84 -4.38 2.28 3.24
C ARG A 84 -4.23 1.43 4.49
N ILE A 85 -4.39 0.13 4.34
CA ILE A 85 -4.15 -0.86 5.40
C ILE A 85 -2.86 -1.59 5.09
N TYR A 86 -1.87 -1.50 5.98
CA TYR A 86 -0.55 -2.08 5.77
C TYR A 86 0.10 -2.53 7.07
N ARG A 87 1.13 -3.37 6.97
CA ARG A 87 2.00 -3.70 8.10
C ARG A 87 3.18 -2.74 8.12
N THR A 88 3.44 -2.11 9.27
CA THR A 88 4.48 -1.08 9.38
C THR A 88 5.85 -1.63 8.97
N PRO A 89 6.55 -1.01 8.01
CA PRO A 89 7.85 -1.50 7.60
C PRO A 89 8.89 -1.21 8.70
N LYS A 90 9.86 -2.11 8.84
CA LYS A 90 11.01 -1.86 9.71
C LYS A 90 11.79 -0.63 9.22
N ASN A 91 12.13 0.28 10.14
CA ASN A 91 13.06 1.37 9.83
C ASN A 91 14.40 0.77 9.32
N ALA A 92 14.88 1.24 8.17
CA ALA A 92 16.10 0.73 7.56
C ALA A 92 17.36 1.07 8.38
N MET A 93 17.33 2.21 9.08
CA MET A 93 18.47 2.71 9.87
C MET A 93 18.64 1.98 11.21
N GLN A 94 17.58 1.35 11.72
CA GLN A 94 17.58 0.66 13.01
C GLN A 94 17.46 -0.85 12.82
N SER A 95 18.08 -1.63 13.72
CA SER A 95 17.99 -3.10 13.70
C SER A 95 16.81 -3.65 14.51
N GLY A 96 16.20 -2.84 15.39
CA GLY A 96 15.07 -3.24 16.22
C GLY A 96 13.84 -3.68 15.43
N THR A 97 13.12 -4.69 15.92
CA THR A 97 11.94 -5.31 15.26
C THR A 97 10.62 -5.07 16.00
N HIS A 98 10.64 -4.52 17.21
CA HIS A 98 9.44 -4.37 18.05
C HIS A 98 8.28 -3.60 17.40
N ASN A 99 8.56 -2.68 16.47
CA ASN A 99 7.55 -1.81 15.84
C ASN A 99 6.96 -2.37 14.53
N VAL A 100 7.16 -3.64 14.20
CA VAL A 100 6.82 -4.21 12.87
C VAL A 100 5.60 -5.13 12.93
N ASP A 101 5.14 -5.54 14.11
CA ASP A 101 4.19 -6.65 14.27
C ASP A 101 2.71 -6.25 14.33
N HIS A 102 2.40 -4.97 14.14
CA HIS A 102 1.03 -4.47 14.10
C HIS A 102 0.63 -4.01 12.69
N TRP A 103 -0.67 -4.02 12.46
CA TRP A 103 -1.30 -3.46 11.27
C TRP A 103 -1.65 -2.01 11.53
N GLU A 104 -1.39 -1.16 10.54
CA GLU A 104 -1.73 0.26 10.60
C GLU A 104 -2.69 0.61 9.48
N MET A 105 -3.66 1.43 9.84
CA MET A 105 -4.58 2.08 8.93
C MET A 105 -4.25 3.57 8.88
N GLU A 106 -4.01 4.09 7.68
CA GLU A 106 -3.68 5.50 7.43
C GLU A 106 -4.51 6.03 6.26
N PHE A 107 -4.86 7.31 6.31
CA PHE A 107 -5.56 7.99 5.23
C PHE A 107 -4.57 8.51 4.19
N GLU A 108 -5.03 8.68 2.95
CA GLU A 108 -4.26 9.35 1.91
C GLU A 108 -3.92 10.80 2.29
N THR A 109 -2.65 11.17 2.12
CA THR A 109 -2.14 12.50 2.45
C THR A 109 -2.58 13.53 1.41
N ARG A 110 -3.29 14.57 1.85
CA ARG A 110 -3.63 15.74 1.02
C ARG A 110 -2.49 16.76 0.95
N SER A 111 -2.66 17.79 0.11
CA SER A 111 -1.67 18.85 -0.07
C SER A 111 -1.39 19.61 1.23
N ARG A 112 -0.12 19.97 1.42
CA ARG A 112 0.37 20.82 2.50
C ARG A 112 1.05 22.02 1.88
N TRP A 113 0.76 23.22 2.37
CA TRP A 113 1.29 24.48 1.83
C TRP A 113 2.13 25.23 2.86
N GLU A 114 2.93 26.18 2.40
CA GLU A 114 3.74 27.02 3.27
C GLU A 114 2.91 28.19 3.84
N ASN A 115 3.06 28.46 5.14
CA ASN A 115 2.47 29.62 5.78
C ASN A 115 3.26 30.88 5.40
N PRO A 116 2.64 31.91 4.78
CA PRO A 116 3.34 33.10 4.28
C PRO A 116 4.06 33.92 5.36
N LEU A 117 3.68 33.79 6.64
CA LEU A 117 4.32 34.55 7.72
C LEU A 117 5.56 33.83 8.29
N MET A 118 5.42 32.56 8.66
CA MET A 118 6.44 31.81 9.42
C MET A 118 7.13 30.68 8.63
N GLY A 119 6.64 30.35 7.43
CA GLY A 119 7.15 29.23 6.65
C GLY A 119 6.72 27.84 7.13
N TRP A 120 5.77 27.75 8.07
CA TRP A 120 5.28 26.46 8.56
C TRP A 120 4.43 25.73 7.54
N ALA A 121 4.57 24.41 7.49
CA ALA A 121 3.72 23.57 6.67
C ALA A 121 2.31 23.54 7.26
N SER A 122 1.33 24.14 6.59
CA SER A 122 -0.07 24.23 6.98
C SER A 122 -0.93 23.27 6.16
N THR A 123 -2.01 22.74 6.74
CA THR A 123 -2.95 21.83 6.08
C THR A 123 -4.39 22.16 6.47
N GLY A 124 -5.33 21.89 5.57
CA GLY A 124 -6.77 21.93 5.83
C GLY A 124 -7.36 20.55 6.10
N ASP A 125 -6.52 19.53 6.26
CA ASP A 125 -6.93 18.15 6.42
C ASP A 125 -6.97 17.73 7.90
N PRO A 126 -8.16 17.37 8.47
CA PRO A 126 -8.25 16.86 9.83
C PRO A 126 -7.75 15.42 10.02
N HIS A 127 -7.74 14.59 8.97
CA HIS A 127 -7.36 13.16 9.08
C HIS A 127 -5.89 12.90 8.77
N SER A 128 -5.10 13.93 8.43
CA SER A 128 -3.71 13.75 7.97
C SER A 128 -2.80 13.05 8.97
N ASN A 129 -3.13 13.15 10.26
CA ASN A 129 -2.31 12.61 11.36
C ASN A 129 -2.96 11.38 12.01
N MET A 130 -4.07 10.88 11.48
CA MET A 130 -4.78 9.75 12.05
C MET A 130 -4.10 8.44 11.63
N LYS A 131 -3.59 7.71 12.63
CA LYS A 131 -3.04 6.36 12.48
C LYS A 131 -3.69 5.46 13.51
N VAL A 132 -4.31 4.39 13.05
CA VAL A 132 -4.96 3.41 13.93
C VAL A 132 -4.20 2.11 13.86
N GLN A 133 -3.80 1.60 15.01
CA GLN A 133 -3.04 0.36 15.15
C GLN A 133 -3.98 -0.80 15.47
N PHE A 134 -3.77 -1.92 14.80
CA PHE A 134 -4.54 -3.15 14.92
C PHE A 134 -3.60 -4.34 15.10
N LEU A 135 -4.09 -5.37 15.79
CA LEU A 135 -3.35 -6.64 15.92
C LEU A 135 -3.52 -7.49 14.65
N ASP A 136 -4.75 -7.56 14.15
CA ASP A 136 -5.12 -8.44 13.03
C ASP A 136 -5.52 -7.64 11.79
N LYS A 137 -5.20 -8.20 10.63
CA LYS A 137 -5.63 -7.67 9.33
C LYS A 137 -7.16 -7.57 9.22
N GLU A 138 -7.86 -8.59 9.71
CA GLU A 138 -9.32 -8.68 9.62
C GLU A 138 -9.98 -7.62 10.49
N SER A 139 -9.43 -7.32 11.67
CA SER A 139 -9.93 -6.24 12.52
C SER A 139 -9.80 -4.87 11.87
N ALA A 140 -8.72 -4.62 11.13
CA ALA A 140 -8.53 -3.39 10.37
C ALA A 140 -9.54 -3.27 9.22
N ILE A 141 -9.80 -4.36 8.49
CA ILE A 141 -10.80 -4.40 7.42
C ILE A 141 -12.20 -4.13 7.98
N HIS A 142 -12.58 -4.86 9.03
CA HIS A 142 -13.87 -4.70 9.68
C HIS A 142 -14.07 -3.26 10.17
N HIS A 143 -13.03 -2.64 10.74
CA HIS A 143 -13.11 -1.24 11.15
C HIS A 143 -13.31 -0.29 9.96
N ALA A 144 -12.63 -0.51 8.83
CA ALA A 144 -12.79 0.31 7.64
C ALA A 144 -14.20 0.16 7.03
N GLU A 145 -14.71 -1.07 6.95
CA GLU A 145 -16.05 -1.39 6.46
C GLU A 145 -17.14 -0.79 7.37
N LYS A 146 -17.00 -0.95 8.69
CA LYS A 146 -17.93 -0.41 9.69
C LYS A 146 -18.14 1.10 9.59
N ASN A 147 -17.08 1.82 9.26
CA ASN A 147 -17.12 3.28 9.08
C ASN A 147 -17.47 3.70 7.64
N GLY A 148 -17.59 2.76 6.71
CA GLY A 148 -17.89 3.03 5.30
C GLY A 148 -16.72 3.66 4.52
N TYR A 149 -15.48 3.43 4.95
CA TYR A 149 -14.30 3.93 4.24
C TYR A 149 -13.95 3.07 3.02
N ARG A 150 -13.51 3.70 1.93
CA ARG A 150 -12.94 2.99 0.79
C ARG A 150 -11.50 2.61 1.11
N TRP A 151 -11.18 1.31 1.09
CA TRP A 151 -9.88 0.81 1.52
C TRP A 151 -9.15 0.00 0.44
N PHE A 152 -7.83 -0.10 0.57
CA PHE A 152 -6.99 -1.08 -0.13
C PHE A 152 -5.94 -1.64 0.83
N ILE A 153 -5.44 -2.83 0.50
CA ILE A 153 -4.52 -3.58 1.36
C ILE A 153 -3.19 -3.75 0.65
N ASP A 154 -2.12 -3.39 1.35
CA ASP A 154 -0.77 -3.71 0.90
C ASP A 154 -0.39 -5.16 1.25
N PRO A 155 0.34 -5.86 0.37
CA PRO A 155 0.80 -7.21 0.67
C PRO A 155 1.82 -7.20 1.82
N ASP A 156 1.67 -8.16 2.75
CA ASP A 156 2.61 -8.36 3.87
C ASP A 156 3.98 -8.83 3.35
N LYS A 157 5.03 -8.07 3.66
CA LYS A 157 6.42 -8.37 3.30
C LYS A 157 7.14 -9.02 4.47
N LYS A 158 6.93 -10.32 4.64
CA LYS A 158 7.66 -11.11 5.65
C LYS A 158 9.14 -11.25 5.28
N LEU A 159 10.00 -11.11 6.29
CA LEU A 159 11.44 -11.33 6.11
C LEU A 159 11.71 -12.83 5.96
N ILE A 160 12.36 -13.19 4.85
CA ILE A 160 12.77 -14.58 4.60
C ILE A 160 14.05 -14.85 5.42
N PRO A 161 14.06 -15.85 6.32
CA PRO A 161 15.27 -16.20 7.06
C PRO A 161 16.35 -16.70 6.10
N LYS A 162 17.54 -16.11 6.18
CA LYS A 162 18.69 -16.50 5.35
C LYS A 162 19.61 -17.42 6.14
N ALA A 163 20.00 -18.55 5.56
CA ALA A 163 21.03 -19.41 6.12
C ALA A 163 22.38 -18.67 6.11
N LYS A 164 22.95 -18.42 7.29
CA LYS A 164 24.26 -17.79 7.46
C LYS A 164 25.17 -18.76 8.19
N SER A 165 26.34 -19.08 7.62
CA SER A 165 27.40 -19.82 8.31
C SER A 165 28.69 -19.05 8.21
N TYR A 166 29.37 -18.86 9.35
CA TYR A 166 30.64 -18.16 9.43
C TYR A 166 31.74 -18.85 8.61
N GLY A 167 31.69 -20.19 8.50
CA GLY A 167 32.63 -20.95 7.69
C GLY A 167 32.59 -20.62 6.19
N PHE A 168 31.45 -20.13 5.67
CA PHE A 168 31.35 -19.71 4.27
C PHE A 168 32.22 -18.48 3.96
N ASN A 169 32.57 -17.67 4.96
CA ASN A 169 33.45 -16.52 4.79
C ASN A 169 34.90 -16.91 4.41
N PHE A 170 35.30 -18.18 4.61
CA PHE A 170 36.67 -18.67 4.36
C PHE A 170 36.72 -19.91 3.46
N SER A 171 35.74 -20.10 2.58
CA SER A 171 35.69 -21.25 1.66
C SER A 171 36.90 -21.32 0.73
N TRP A 172 37.50 -22.50 0.59
CA TRP A 172 38.66 -22.74 -0.29
C TRP A 172 38.36 -22.49 -1.78
N ASN A 173 37.21 -22.97 -2.28
CA ASN A 173 36.86 -22.96 -3.71
C ASN A 173 35.48 -22.33 -4.00
N LYS A 174 35.00 -21.41 -3.15
CA LYS A 174 33.75 -20.67 -3.40
C LYS A 174 34.02 -19.17 -3.38
N ARG A 175 33.19 -18.42 -4.11
CA ARG A 175 33.27 -16.94 -4.20
C ARG A 175 32.75 -16.22 -2.94
N THR A 176 32.35 -16.96 -1.91
CA THR A 176 31.88 -16.41 -0.64
C THR A 176 33.02 -15.97 0.28
N ARG A 177 34.28 -16.25 -0.08
CA ARG A 177 35.45 -15.86 0.70
C ARG A 177 35.56 -14.33 0.78
N VAL A 178 35.53 -13.80 1.99
CA VAL A 178 35.72 -12.36 2.24
C VAL A 178 37.20 -12.02 2.23
N THR A 179 37.54 -10.81 1.74
CA THR A 179 38.94 -10.33 1.71
C THR A 179 39.41 -9.79 3.05
N THR A 180 38.48 -9.26 3.86
CA THR A 180 38.75 -8.57 5.14
C THR A 180 37.63 -8.91 6.12
N LYS A 181 37.92 -8.84 7.44
CA LYS A 181 36.98 -9.06 8.53
C LYS A 181 37.01 -7.88 9.50
#